data_AF-A0A1M7UKK7-F1
#
_entry.id   AF-A0A1M7UKK7-F1
#
_cell.length_a   1.000
_cell.length_b   1.000
_cell.length_c   1.000
_cell.angle_alpha   90.00
_cell.angle_beta   90.00
_cell.angle_gamma   90.00
#
_symmetry.space_group_name_H-M   'P 1'
#
loop_
_entity.id
_entity.type
_entity.pdbx_description
1 polymer ?
#
loop_
_entity_poly.entity_id
_entity_poly.type
_entity_poly.pdbx_seq_one_letter_code
_entity_poly.pdbx_strand_id
1 'polypeptide(L)'
;MVMGLAAAGALAQSAAPSATPGSAATPLPDWAYPANPPIADFDAKEEKSLPGSSRKYTQAQVENDFAPPDWFPDDHPPMPSVVANGRPPAVKACSKCHVTTGGGHPESSDLAGLPEAYIVRQMADFKDGHRKGARAGSMFPIAKAVTDDEVREAAKYYAALPRPAWNKVVETDTVPKTELRVGGMRFPIDGSEPIGSRIIELPQAPERAHLRDSRFGFVANVPVGSVARGEALVKGGSGQTQPCATCHGPDLKGISEVPHLTGRSPMYVFRQLNDIKIGTRSGANAELMQPVVAKLSQDDMLAIAAYLATLSP
;
A
#
# COMPACT_ATOMS: atom_id res chain seq x y z
N MET A 1 -61.09 53.10 -21.25
CA MET A 1 -61.37 51.91 -20.40
C MET A 1 -61.00 50.71 -21.25
N VAL A 2 -59.83 50.08 -21.15
CA VAL A 2 -59.03 49.66 -19.99
C VAL A 2 -57.54 49.86 -20.32
N MET A 3 -56.77 50.47 -19.42
CA MET A 3 -55.30 50.62 -19.54
C MET A 3 -54.62 49.34 -19.04
N GLY A 4 -53.70 48.79 -19.84
CA GLY A 4 -52.78 47.72 -19.42
C GLY A 4 -51.34 48.14 -19.70
N LEU A 5 -50.60 48.47 -18.64
CA LEU A 5 -49.16 48.73 -18.66
C LEU A 5 -48.39 47.41 -18.87
N ALA A 6 -47.45 47.38 -19.81
CA ALA A 6 -46.40 46.36 -19.88
C ALA A 6 -45.07 47.00 -19.44
N ALA A 7 -44.58 46.62 -18.25
CA ALA A 7 -43.27 46.99 -17.76
C ALA A 7 -42.29 45.83 -17.97
N ALA A 8 -41.18 46.11 -18.66
CA ALA A 8 -40.06 45.19 -18.84
C ALA A 8 -39.24 45.12 -17.54
N GLY A 9 -39.21 43.96 -16.90
CA GLY A 9 -38.34 43.68 -15.75
C GLY A 9 -37.00 43.12 -16.22
N ALA A 10 -35.92 43.88 -16.05
CA ALA A 10 -34.55 43.40 -16.21
C ALA A 10 -34.18 42.52 -15.00
N LEU A 11 -33.79 41.26 -15.27
CA LEU A 11 -33.27 40.34 -14.26
C LEU A 11 -31.82 40.72 -13.94
N ALA A 12 -31.58 41.23 -12.73
CA ALA A 12 -30.25 41.40 -12.17
C ALA A 12 -29.65 40.02 -11.85
N GLN A 13 -28.56 39.64 -12.52
CA GLN A 13 -27.77 38.48 -12.16
C GLN A 13 -26.90 38.82 -10.95
N SER A 14 -27.16 38.16 -9.82
CA SER A 14 -26.28 38.17 -8.66
C SER A 14 -25.01 37.39 -9.00
N ALA A 15 -23.86 38.07 -9.07
CA ALA A 15 -22.56 37.42 -9.18
C ALA A 15 -22.26 36.62 -7.91
N ALA A 16 -21.98 35.33 -8.07
CA ALA A 16 -21.47 34.49 -7.00
C ALA A 16 -20.05 34.93 -6.60
N PRO A 17 -19.67 34.85 -5.31
CA PRO A 17 -18.34 35.24 -4.86
C PRO A 17 -17.28 34.29 -5.45
N SER A 18 -16.23 34.89 -6.03
CA SER A 18 -15.09 34.21 -6.62
C SER A 18 -14.38 33.33 -5.59
N ALA A 19 -14.27 32.04 -5.87
CA ALA A 19 -13.42 31.12 -5.12
C ALA A 19 -11.96 31.57 -5.22
N THR A 20 -11.29 31.67 -4.08
CA THR A 20 -9.83 31.82 -3.99
C THR A 20 -9.15 30.66 -4.73
N PRO A 21 -8.05 30.90 -5.48
CA PRO A 21 -7.32 29.82 -6.12
C PRO A 21 -6.62 29.00 -5.04
N GLY A 22 -7.18 27.85 -4.71
CA GLY A 22 -6.51 26.83 -3.90
C GLY A 22 -5.25 26.35 -4.61
N SER A 23 -4.16 26.24 -3.86
CA SER A 23 -2.90 25.61 -4.29
C SER A 23 -3.19 24.36 -5.12
N ALA A 24 -2.73 24.34 -6.38
CA ALA A 24 -2.84 23.17 -7.23
C ALA A 24 -2.13 22.00 -6.53
N ALA A 25 -2.89 20.97 -6.16
CA ALA A 25 -2.34 19.78 -5.53
C ALA A 25 -1.23 19.20 -6.41
N THR A 26 -0.06 18.89 -5.82
CA THR A 26 1.01 18.20 -6.53
C THR A 26 0.46 16.90 -7.13
N PRO A 27 0.58 16.67 -8.45
CA PRO A 27 0.10 15.45 -9.07
C PRO A 27 0.70 14.20 -8.41
N LEU A 28 -0.12 13.16 -8.26
CA LEU A 28 0.39 11.87 -7.78
C LEU A 28 1.38 11.31 -8.82
N PRO A 29 2.54 10.80 -8.40
CA PRO A 29 3.48 10.20 -9.34
C PRO A 29 2.91 8.88 -9.88
N ASP A 30 2.74 8.79 -11.20
CA ASP A 30 2.21 7.60 -11.89
C ASP A 30 3.00 6.32 -11.56
N TRP A 31 4.30 6.44 -11.29
CA TRP A 31 5.13 5.29 -10.93
C TRP A 31 4.70 4.67 -9.60
N ALA A 32 4.24 5.50 -8.65
CA ALA A 32 3.79 5.07 -7.33
C ALA A 32 2.28 4.82 -7.29
N TYR A 33 1.47 5.55 -8.04
CA TYR A 33 0.01 5.44 -8.03
C TYR A 33 -0.56 5.01 -9.39
N PRO A 34 -0.09 3.90 -10.00
CA PRO A 34 -0.60 3.55 -11.31
C PRO A 34 -2.05 3.08 -11.23
N ALA A 35 -2.80 3.30 -12.30
CA ALA A 35 -4.09 2.64 -12.50
C ALA A 35 -3.85 1.12 -12.63
N ASN A 36 -4.73 0.32 -12.05
CA ASN A 36 -4.68 -1.12 -12.23
C ASN A 36 -5.16 -1.46 -13.66
N PRO A 37 -4.44 -2.33 -14.38
CA PRO A 37 -4.92 -2.81 -15.67
C PRO A 37 -6.20 -3.64 -15.48
N PRO A 38 -7.05 -3.77 -16.53
CA PRO A 38 -8.19 -4.67 -16.49
C PRO A 38 -7.75 -6.11 -16.22
N ILE A 39 -8.63 -6.89 -15.61
CA ILE A 39 -8.41 -8.33 -15.42
C ILE A 39 -8.50 -8.98 -16.79
N ALA A 40 -7.40 -9.61 -17.23
CA ALA A 40 -7.39 -10.41 -18.44
C ALA A 40 -8.01 -11.79 -18.18
N ASP A 41 -8.60 -12.38 -19.21
CA ASP A 41 -9.06 -13.77 -19.16
C ASP A 41 -7.88 -14.71 -18.89
N PHE A 42 -8.10 -15.72 -18.06
CA PHE A 42 -7.12 -16.73 -17.70
C PHE A 42 -7.66 -18.13 -17.95
N ASP A 43 -6.76 -19.07 -18.25
CA ASP A 43 -7.13 -20.48 -18.30
C ASP A 43 -7.52 -20.96 -16.89
N ALA A 44 -8.80 -21.23 -16.71
CA ALA A 44 -9.39 -21.64 -15.45
C ALA A 44 -9.24 -23.15 -15.16
N LYS A 45 -8.71 -23.94 -16.10
CA LYS A 45 -8.72 -25.41 -16.04
C LYS A 45 -7.34 -26.01 -15.77
N GLU A 46 -6.27 -25.38 -16.23
CA GLU A 46 -4.93 -25.91 -16.02
C GLU A 46 -4.52 -25.80 -14.54
N GLU A 47 -4.12 -26.92 -13.95
CA GLU A 47 -3.56 -26.95 -12.59
C GLU A 47 -2.12 -26.41 -12.59
N LYS A 48 -1.84 -25.50 -11.67
CA LYS A 48 -0.52 -24.95 -11.39
C LYS A 48 0.03 -25.56 -10.11
N SER A 49 1.36 -25.60 -10.00
CA SER A 49 2.08 -26.06 -8.82
C SER A 49 3.22 -25.11 -8.49
N LEU A 50 3.57 -25.03 -7.20
CA LEU A 50 4.72 -24.27 -6.74
C LEU A 50 5.81 -25.20 -6.21
N PRO A 51 7.10 -24.85 -6.39
CA PRO A 51 8.20 -25.61 -5.80
C PRO A 51 8.03 -25.78 -4.28
N GLY A 52 8.12 -27.02 -3.81
CA GLY A 52 7.98 -27.35 -2.39
C GLY A 52 6.55 -27.31 -1.84
N SER A 53 5.54 -27.22 -2.71
CA SER A 53 4.12 -27.41 -2.34
C SER A 53 3.63 -28.79 -2.78
N SER A 54 2.85 -29.45 -1.92
CA SER A 54 2.07 -30.64 -2.27
C SER A 54 0.69 -30.30 -2.87
N ARG A 55 0.34 -29.01 -2.93
CA ARG A 55 -0.96 -28.51 -3.40
C ARG A 55 -0.91 -28.20 -4.89
N LYS A 56 -2.08 -28.26 -5.52
CA LYS A 56 -2.31 -27.82 -6.88
C LYS A 56 -3.57 -26.96 -6.92
N TYR A 57 -3.51 -25.89 -7.69
CA TYR A 57 -4.64 -24.99 -7.86
C TYR A 57 -4.72 -24.53 -9.31
N THR A 58 -5.93 -24.35 -9.82
CA THR A 58 -6.13 -23.65 -11.10
C THR A 58 -6.01 -22.14 -10.91
N GLN A 59 -5.81 -21.38 -12.00
CA GLN A 59 -5.77 -19.92 -11.90
C GLN A 59 -7.09 -19.35 -11.35
N ALA A 60 -8.23 -19.99 -11.61
CA ALA A 60 -9.51 -19.58 -11.02
C ALA A 60 -9.54 -19.72 -9.49
N GLN A 61 -8.90 -20.76 -8.95
CA GLN A 61 -8.75 -20.91 -7.50
C GLN A 61 -7.76 -19.88 -6.93
N VAL A 62 -6.65 -19.61 -7.62
CA VAL A 62 -5.73 -18.51 -7.30
C VAL A 62 -6.44 -17.17 -7.26
N GLU A 63 -7.38 -16.98 -8.19
CA GLU A 63 -8.14 -15.75 -8.30
C GLU A 63 -9.39 -15.67 -7.40
N ASN A 64 -9.71 -16.72 -6.65
CA ASN A 64 -10.86 -16.71 -5.75
C ASN A 64 -10.69 -15.72 -4.60
N ASP A 65 -11.63 -14.78 -4.46
CA ASP A 65 -11.65 -13.77 -3.40
C ASP A 65 -12.02 -14.31 -2.02
N PHE A 66 -12.61 -15.50 -1.93
CA PHE A 66 -13.17 -16.09 -0.71
C PHE A 66 -12.61 -17.48 -0.36
N ALA A 67 -11.63 -17.95 -1.13
CA ALA A 67 -10.84 -19.13 -0.81
C ALA A 67 -9.56 -19.09 -1.66
N PRO A 68 -8.72 -18.05 -1.50
CA PRO A 68 -7.43 -17.99 -2.16
C PRO A 68 -6.56 -19.19 -1.74
N PRO A 69 -5.60 -19.59 -2.58
CA PRO A 69 -4.80 -20.78 -2.36
C PRO A 69 -3.89 -20.59 -1.16
N ASP A 70 -3.90 -21.60 -0.29
CA ASP A 70 -2.83 -21.83 0.67
C ASP A 70 -1.88 -22.88 0.09
N TRP A 71 -0.78 -22.42 -0.49
CA TRP A 71 0.23 -23.27 -1.10
C TRP A 71 1.10 -23.97 -0.05
N PHE A 72 1.25 -23.36 1.14
CA PHE A 72 2.20 -23.81 2.16
C PHE A 72 1.58 -23.71 3.56
N PRO A 73 0.63 -24.60 3.91
CA PRO A 73 -0.08 -24.53 5.19
C PRO A 73 0.82 -24.68 6.42
N ASP A 74 2.02 -25.25 6.25
CA ASP A 74 2.99 -25.46 7.32
C ASP A 74 3.86 -24.20 7.59
N ASP A 75 3.78 -23.17 6.74
CA ASP A 75 4.56 -21.93 6.89
C ASP A 75 3.94 -20.92 7.86
N HIS A 76 2.73 -21.19 8.36
CA HIS A 76 2.00 -20.30 9.26
C HIS A 76 1.10 -21.07 10.23
N PRO A 77 0.70 -20.48 11.37
CA PRO A 77 -0.33 -21.08 12.23
C PRO A 77 -1.68 -21.19 11.49
N PRO A 78 -2.64 -21.97 12.01
CA PRO A 78 -3.97 -22.06 11.41
C PRO A 78 -4.60 -20.67 11.21
N MET A 79 -4.98 -20.36 9.97
CA MET A 79 -5.64 -19.10 9.64
C MET A 79 -7.06 -19.06 10.21
N PRO A 80 -7.50 -17.95 10.84
CA PRO A 80 -8.91 -17.76 11.15
C PRO A 80 -9.73 -17.63 9.86
N SER A 81 -11.04 -17.90 9.94
CA SER A 81 -11.92 -17.97 8.75
C SER A 81 -11.92 -16.67 7.94
N VAL A 82 -11.89 -15.50 8.59
CA VAL A 82 -11.82 -14.20 7.90
C VAL A 82 -10.53 -14.04 7.06
N VAL A 83 -9.42 -14.63 7.51
CA VAL A 83 -8.15 -14.57 6.78
C VAL A 83 -8.13 -15.59 5.64
N ALA A 84 -8.58 -16.82 5.89
CA ALA A 84 -8.55 -17.90 4.91
C ALA A 84 -9.63 -17.77 3.84
N ASN A 85 -10.86 -17.43 4.23
CA ASN A 85 -12.05 -17.49 3.37
C ASN A 85 -12.83 -16.17 3.31
N GLY A 86 -12.62 -15.26 4.25
CA GLY A 86 -13.46 -14.08 4.39
C GLY A 86 -14.91 -14.45 4.70
N ARG A 87 -15.84 -13.61 4.24
CA ARG A 87 -17.29 -13.81 4.34
C ARG A 87 -18.00 -13.25 3.08
N PRO A 88 -18.41 -14.11 2.14
CA PRO A 88 -19.13 -13.69 0.94
C PRO A 88 -20.44 -12.94 1.23
N PRO A 89 -20.86 -12.03 0.33
CA PRO A 89 -20.13 -11.53 -0.84
C PRO A 89 -19.24 -10.32 -0.52
N ALA A 90 -19.20 -9.86 0.74
CA ALA A 90 -18.74 -8.51 1.06
C ALA A 90 -17.34 -8.43 1.68
N VAL A 91 -16.89 -9.49 2.36
CA VAL A 91 -15.57 -9.54 3.01
C VAL A 91 -14.71 -10.55 2.28
N LYS A 92 -13.79 -10.06 1.45
CA LYS A 92 -12.79 -10.93 0.81
C LYS A 92 -11.84 -11.50 1.87
N ALA A 93 -11.30 -12.70 1.61
CA ALA A 93 -10.26 -13.29 2.45
C ALA A 93 -9.06 -12.34 2.55
N CYS A 94 -8.58 -12.05 3.77
CA CYS A 94 -7.45 -11.12 3.93
C CYS A 94 -6.18 -11.62 3.23
N SER A 95 -5.97 -12.95 3.26
CA SER A 95 -4.82 -13.61 2.61
C SER A 95 -4.83 -13.46 1.09
N LYS A 96 -5.98 -13.11 0.48
CA LYS A 96 -6.06 -12.84 -0.96
C LYS A 96 -5.02 -11.81 -1.38
N CYS A 97 -4.93 -10.70 -0.66
CA CYS A 97 -4.01 -9.61 -1.01
C CYS A 97 -2.77 -9.59 -0.11
N HIS A 98 -2.92 -9.88 1.18
CA HIS A 98 -1.83 -9.79 2.15
C HIS A 98 -0.98 -11.07 2.25
N VAL A 99 -1.34 -12.09 1.46
CA VAL A 99 -0.82 -13.48 1.50
C VAL A 99 -0.98 -14.14 2.87
N THR A 100 -0.86 -15.46 2.93
CA THR A 100 -1.10 -16.22 4.15
C THR A 100 -0.09 -15.89 5.26
N THR A 101 1.16 -15.58 4.88
CA THR A 101 2.25 -15.20 5.79
C THR A 101 2.28 -13.70 6.15
N GLY A 102 1.38 -12.89 5.58
CA GLY A 102 1.33 -11.45 5.86
C GLY A 102 2.46 -10.62 5.26
N GLY A 103 3.34 -11.19 4.43
CA GLY A 103 4.42 -10.45 3.75
C GLY A 103 3.89 -9.41 2.75
N GLY A 104 2.68 -9.63 2.23
CA GLY A 104 2.03 -8.79 1.23
C GLY A 104 2.84 -8.61 -0.06
N HIS A 105 2.29 -7.77 -0.93
CA HIS A 105 2.94 -7.31 -2.16
C HIS A 105 3.02 -5.77 -2.17
N PRO A 106 3.77 -5.16 -3.10
CA PRO A 106 3.85 -3.71 -3.23
C PRO A 106 2.48 -3.05 -3.37
N GLU A 107 1.46 -3.73 -3.90
CA GLU A 107 0.09 -3.23 -3.98
C GLU A 107 -0.74 -3.36 -2.69
N SER A 108 -0.36 -4.26 -1.76
CA SER A 108 -1.22 -4.69 -0.65
C SER A 108 -0.64 -4.51 0.75
N SER A 109 0.60 -4.05 0.93
CA SER A 109 1.26 -3.85 2.24
C SER A 109 1.46 -5.12 3.07
N ASP A 110 2.60 -5.15 3.76
CA ASP A 110 2.95 -6.15 4.75
C ASP A 110 2.16 -5.94 6.06
N LEU A 111 1.64 -7.03 6.63
CA LEU A 111 0.91 -7.08 7.90
C LEU A 111 1.64 -7.86 9.00
N ALA A 112 2.55 -8.77 8.62
CA ALA A 112 3.23 -9.65 9.55
C ALA A 112 3.94 -8.85 10.67
N GLY A 113 3.71 -9.24 11.92
CA GLY A 113 4.34 -8.63 13.10
C GLY A 113 4.00 -7.15 13.31
N LEU A 114 2.96 -6.61 12.66
CA LEU A 114 2.42 -5.30 13.06
C LEU A 114 1.71 -5.42 14.42
N PRO A 115 1.73 -4.38 15.26
CA PRO A 115 0.96 -4.39 16.50
C PRO A 115 -0.52 -4.65 16.23
N GLU A 116 -1.14 -5.55 17.00
CA GLU A 116 -2.57 -5.89 16.86
C GLU A 116 -3.45 -4.63 16.88
N ALA A 117 -3.23 -3.76 17.87
CA ALA A 117 -3.94 -2.49 18.01
C ALA A 117 -3.74 -1.56 16.80
N TYR A 118 -2.56 -1.56 16.18
CA TYR A 118 -2.32 -0.82 14.95
C TYR A 118 -3.21 -1.34 13.82
N ILE A 119 -3.27 -2.66 13.61
CA ILE A 119 -4.09 -3.28 12.55
C ILE A 119 -5.57 -2.95 12.76
N VAL A 120 -6.08 -3.14 13.99
CA VAL A 120 -7.47 -2.82 14.36
C VAL A 120 -7.79 -1.36 14.03
N ARG A 121 -6.91 -0.43 14.45
CA ARG A 121 -7.07 0.98 14.17
C ARG A 121 -7.02 1.31 12.68
N GLN A 122 -6.14 0.67 11.91
CA GLN A 122 -6.10 0.90 10.46
C GLN A 122 -7.41 0.49 9.78
N MET A 123 -8.05 -0.59 10.23
CA MET A 123 -9.36 -0.99 9.72
C MET A 123 -10.45 0.01 10.09
N ALA A 124 -10.42 0.57 11.32
CA ALA A 124 -11.30 1.68 11.69
C ALA A 124 -11.06 2.92 10.82
N ASP A 125 -9.79 3.31 10.60
CA ASP A 125 -9.44 4.45 9.75
C ASP A 125 -9.92 4.27 8.29
N PHE A 126 -9.86 3.05 7.74
CA PHE A 126 -10.45 2.75 6.43
C PHE A 126 -11.98 2.83 6.47
N LYS A 127 -12.62 2.24 7.49
CA LYS A 127 -14.07 2.23 7.68
C LYS A 127 -14.64 3.65 7.78
N ASP A 128 -13.93 4.55 8.44
CA ASP A 128 -14.38 5.94 8.66
C ASP A 128 -13.95 6.89 7.53
N GLY A 129 -13.19 6.40 6.54
CA GLY A 129 -12.75 7.18 5.39
C GLY A 129 -11.55 8.08 5.68
N HIS A 130 -10.89 7.90 6.84
CA HIS A 130 -9.62 8.56 7.15
C HIS A 130 -8.48 8.07 6.27
N ARG A 131 -8.57 6.85 5.71
CA ARG A 131 -7.67 6.35 4.66
C ARG A 131 -8.42 6.17 3.35
N LYS A 132 -8.14 7.06 2.39
CA LYS A 132 -8.74 7.11 1.05
C LYS A 132 -7.67 7.23 -0.04
N GLY A 133 -8.09 7.22 -1.31
CA GLY A 133 -7.20 7.35 -2.46
C GLY A 133 -6.99 6.04 -3.24
N ALA A 134 -6.15 6.10 -4.27
CA ALA A 134 -6.06 5.06 -5.31
C ALA A 134 -5.77 3.65 -4.76
N ARG A 135 -4.89 3.54 -3.75
CA ARG A 135 -4.51 2.23 -3.17
C ARG A 135 -5.38 1.83 -1.97
N ALA A 136 -5.81 2.79 -1.16
CA ALA A 136 -6.73 2.56 -0.05
C ALA A 136 -8.13 2.10 -0.52
N GLY A 137 -8.53 2.45 -1.75
CA GLY A 137 -9.84 2.13 -2.32
C GLY A 137 -10.17 0.64 -2.34
N SER A 138 -9.17 -0.25 -2.43
CA SER A 138 -9.40 -1.70 -2.37
C SER A 138 -9.79 -2.20 -0.99
N MET A 139 -9.34 -1.55 0.08
CA MET A 139 -9.66 -1.93 1.46
C MET A 139 -10.95 -1.28 1.98
N PHE A 140 -11.35 -0.14 1.43
CA PHE A 140 -12.56 0.58 1.85
C PHE A 140 -13.85 -0.27 1.86
N PRO A 141 -14.23 -0.99 0.78
CA PRO A 141 -15.46 -1.79 0.80
C PRO A 141 -15.39 -2.95 1.80
N ILE A 142 -14.21 -3.56 1.97
CA ILE A 142 -13.99 -4.63 2.96
C ILE A 142 -14.14 -4.06 4.38
N ALA A 143 -13.51 -2.92 4.66
CA ALA A 143 -13.56 -2.25 5.96
C ALA A 143 -14.98 -1.81 6.36
N LYS A 144 -15.83 -1.48 5.38
CA LYS A 144 -17.25 -1.18 5.62
C LYS A 144 -18.09 -2.41 5.98
N ALA A 145 -17.69 -3.60 5.52
CA ALA A 145 -18.48 -4.83 5.66
C ALA A 145 -17.99 -5.78 6.77
N VAL A 146 -16.70 -5.71 7.12
CA VAL A 146 -16.07 -6.55 8.14
C VAL A 146 -16.57 -6.18 9.54
N THR A 147 -16.74 -7.18 10.41
CA THR A 147 -17.10 -6.97 11.82
C THR A 147 -15.86 -6.68 12.66
N ASP A 148 -16.06 -6.09 13.84
CA ASP A 148 -14.95 -5.79 14.75
C ASP A 148 -14.28 -7.07 15.28
N ASP A 149 -15.02 -8.16 15.42
CA ASP A 149 -14.49 -9.46 15.84
C ASP A 149 -13.67 -10.12 14.72
N GLU A 150 -14.15 -10.05 13.47
CA GLU A 150 -13.39 -10.46 12.28
C GLU A 150 -12.06 -9.67 12.17
N VAL A 151 -12.08 -8.36 12.43
CA VAL A 151 -10.87 -7.53 12.46
C VAL A 151 -9.93 -7.97 13.58
N ARG A 152 -10.44 -8.21 14.80
CA ARG A 152 -9.62 -8.68 15.93
C ARG A 152 -8.98 -10.04 15.67
N GLU A 153 -9.71 -10.99 15.10
CA GLU A 153 -9.18 -12.31 14.72
C GLU A 153 -8.04 -12.18 13.69
N ALA A 154 -8.24 -11.40 12.63
CA ALA A 154 -7.22 -11.16 11.62
C ALA A 154 -6.00 -10.43 12.20
N ALA A 155 -6.23 -9.41 13.03
CA ALA A 155 -5.17 -8.63 13.66
C ALA A 155 -4.29 -9.50 14.57
N LYS A 156 -4.91 -10.34 15.41
CA LYS A 156 -4.20 -11.29 16.27
C LYS A 156 -3.38 -12.28 15.46
N TYR A 157 -3.93 -12.78 14.34
CA TYR A 157 -3.22 -13.69 13.45
C TYR A 157 -1.96 -13.04 12.86
N TYR A 158 -2.09 -11.91 12.16
CA TYR A 158 -0.96 -11.26 11.50
C TYR A 158 0.07 -10.70 12.48
N ALA A 159 -0.35 -10.20 13.65
CA ALA A 159 0.55 -9.71 14.68
C ALA A 159 1.48 -10.80 15.25
N ALA A 160 1.04 -12.05 15.23
CA ALA A 160 1.83 -13.19 15.71
C ALA A 160 2.82 -13.75 14.67
N LEU A 161 2.75 -13.32 13.42
CA LEU A 161 3.59 -13.85 12.35
C LEU A 161 5.02 -13.28 12.41
N PRO A 162 6.03 -14.09 12.05
CA PRO A 162 7.40 -13.60 11.93
C PRO A 162 7.53 -12.60 10.79
N ARG A 163 8.50 -11.69 10.88
CA ARG A 163 8.80 -10.70 9.85
C ARG A 163 10.05 -11.12 9.07
N PRO A 164 9.92 -11.85 7.95
CA PRO A 164 11.07 -12.17 7.12
C PRO A 164 11.63 -10.92 6.45
N ALA A 165 12.92 -10.95 6.08
CA ALA A 165 13.50 -9.95 5.19
C ALA A 165 12.90 -10.11 3.79
N TRP A 166 11.78 -9.42 3.56
CA TRP A 166 10.96 -9.58 2.36
C TRP A 166 11.51 -8.79 1.17
N ASN A 167 12.04 -7.59 1.43
CA ASN A 167 12.47 -6.67 0.39
C ASN A 167 14.00 -6.61 0.32
N LYS A 168 14.54 -6.65 -0.89
CA LYS A 168 15.95 -6.40 -1.19
C LYS A 168 16.09 -5.08 -1.92
N VAL A 169 16.81 -4.12 -1.34
CA VAL A 169 17.05 -2.82 -1.97
C VAL A 169 18.28 -2.90 -2.87
N VAL A 170 18.18 -2.32 -4.07
CA VAL A 170 19.28 -2.19 -5.03
C VAL A 170 19.33 -0.75 -5.54
N GLU A 171 20.45 -0.08 -5.31
CA GLU A 171 20.73 1.23 -5.91
C GLU A 171 21.24 1.05 -7.34
N THR A 172 20.61 1.72 -8.30
CA THR A 172 20.92 1.59 -9.73
C THR A 172 20.57 2.87 -10.50
N ASP A 173 21.23 3.11 -11.62
CA ASP A 173 20.88 4.18 -12.56
C ASP A 173 19.88 3.74 -13.63
N THR A 174 19.74 2.42 -13.84
CA THR A 174 18.88 1.82 -14.87
C THR A 174 18.09 0.64 -14.32
N VAL A 175 16.92 0.40 -14.89
CA VAL A 175 16.02 -0.70 -14.53
C VAL A 175 15.48 -1.36 -15.79
N PRO A 176 15.08 -2.64 -15.72
CA PRO A 176 14.30 -3.23 -16.81
C PRO A 176 13.06 -2.38 -17.08
N LYS A 177 12.65 -2.33 -18.34
CA LYS A 177 11.30 -1.84 -18.65
C LYS A 177 10.28 -2.71 -17.92
N THR A 178 9.15 -2.12 -17.56
CA THR A 178 8.13 -2.83 -16.78
C THR A 178 6.75 -2.67 -17.39
N GLU A 179 5.92 -3.68 -17.18
CA GLU A 179 4.49 -3.61 -17.37
C GLU A 179 3.76 -3.85 -16.06
N LEU A 180 2.54 -3.33 -15.94
CA LEU A 180 1.65 -3.64 -14.84
C LEU A 180 0.76 -4.81 -15.24
N ARG A 181 0.61 -5.78 -14.35
CA ARG A 181 -0.34 -6.89 -14.52
C ARG A 181 -1.46 -6.81 -13.49
N VAL A 182 -2.38 -7.78 -13.53
CA VAL A 182 -3.53 -7.88 -12.62
C VAL A 182 -3.09 -7.66 -11.16
N GLY A 183 -3.84 -6.83 -10.43
CA GLY A 183 -3.48 -6.39 -9.08
C GLY A 183 -2.59 -5.14 -9.02
N GLY A 184 -2.01 -4.71 -10.14
CA GLY A 184 -1.15 -3.53 -10.22
C GLY A 184 0.30 -3.79 -9.80
N MET A 185 0.72 -5.05 -9.74
CA MET A 185 2.12 -5.44 -9.54
C MET A 185 2.90 -5.25 -10.85
N ARG A 186 4.16 -4.80 -10.73
CA ARG A 186 5.08 -4.60 -11.87
C ARG A 186 5.85 -5.86 -12.20
N PHE A 187 5.99 -6.15 -13.50
CA PHE A 187 6.76 -7.26 -14.02
C PHE A 187 7.81 -6.75 -15.02
N PRO A 188 9.03 -7.32 -15.03
CA PRO A 188 10.04 -6.95 -16.00
C PRO A 188 9.64 -7.43 -17.41
N ILE A 189 9.95 -6.60 -18.41
CA ILE A 189 9.86 -6.92 -19.84
C ILE A 189 11.18 -6.57 -20.53
N ASP A 190 11.31 -6.94 -21.80
CA ASP A 190 12.53 -6.72 -22.55
C ASP A 190 12.91 -5.23 -22.67
N GLY A 191 14.20 -4.96 -22.51
CA GLY A 191 14.80 -3.64 -22.57
C GLY A 191 15.05 -3.01 -21.20
N SER A 192 15.79 -1.90 -21.21
CA SER A 192 16.15 -1.13 -20.02
C SER A 192 15.81 0.35 -20.20
N GLU A 193 15.60 1.04 -19.10
CA GLU A 193 15.35 2.47 -19.05
C GLU A 193 16.04 3.12 -17.83
N PRO A 194 16.39 4.42 -17.89
CA PRO A 194 16.89 5.15 -16.73
C PRO A 194 15.88 5.14 -15.58
N ILE A 195 16.33 4.90 -14.35
CA ILE A 195 15.40 4.84 -13.21
C ILE A 195 14.79 6.20 -12.87
N GLY A 196 15.54 7.31 -13.02
CA GLY A 196 15.08 8.65 -12.64
C GLY A 196 14.67 8.72 -11.15
N SER A 197 13.75 9.60 -10.77
CA SER A 197 13.23 9.69 -9.39
C SER A 197 12.12 8.67 -9.09
N ARG A 198 12.40 7.36 -9.25
CA ARG A 198 11.37 6.29 -9.11
C ARG A 198 11.86 5.15 -8.22
N ILE A 199 10.91 4.56 -7.47
CA ILE A 199 11.09 3.22 -6.88
C ILE A 199 10.43 2.22 -7.83
N ILE A 200 11.17 1.19 -8.24
CA ILE A 200 10.64 0.12 -9.08
C ILE A 200 10.82 -1.21 -8.35
N GLU A 201 9.73 -1.70 -7.75
CA GLU A 201 9.69 -2.99 -7.07
C GLU A 201 9.28 -4.10 -8.03
N LEU A 202 10.13 -5.11 -8.16
CA LEU A 202 9.92 -6.28 -9.02
C LEU A 202 9.93 -7.56 -8.19
N PRO A 203 9.06 -8.54 -8.49
CA PRO A 203 9.07 -9.82 -7.80
C PRO A 203 10.42 -10.52 -8.02
N GLN A 204 10.98 -11.11 -6.96
CA GLN A 204 12.20 -11.94 -7.07
C GLN A 204 11.97 -13.20 -7.91
N ALA A 205 10.72 -13.63 -8.05
CA ALA A 205 10.28 -14.77 -8.85
C ALA A 205 9.02 -14.41 -9.69
N PRO A 206 9.19 -13.71 -10.83
CA PRO A 206 8.07 -13.23 -11.65
C PRO A 206 7.09 -14.35 -12.09
N GLU A 207 7.62 -15.54 -12.38
CA GLU A 207 6.84 -16.72 -12.76
C GLU A 207 5.98 -17.28 -11.63
N ARG A 208 6.26 -16.94 -10.36
CA ARG A 208 5.50 -17.41 -9.19
C ARG A 208 4.63 -16.32 -8.57
N ALA A 209 4.91 -15.05 -8.86
CA ALA A 209 4.21 -13.92 -8.26
C ALA A 209 2.71 -13.88 -8.58
N HIS A 210 2.33 -14.21 -9.81
CA HIS A 210 0.92 -14.28 -10.21
C HIS A 210 0.15 -15.43 -9.54
N LEU A 211 0.85 -16.38 -8.92
CA LEU A 211 0.28 -17.50 -8.18
C LEU A 211 0.09 -17.20 -6.70
N ARG A 212 0.49 -16.01 -6.21
CA ARG A 212 0.44 -15.64 -4.78
C ARG A 212 1.33 -16.53 -3.90
N ASP A 213 2.47 -16.95 -4.43
CA ASP A 213 3.50 -17.66 -3.66
C ASP A 213 3.99 -16.77 -2.49
N SER A 214 3.89 -17.29 -1.26
CA SER A 214 4.23 -16.59 -0.02
C SER A 214 5.68 -16.78 0.44
N ARG A 215 6.57 -17.31 -0.41
CA ARG A 215 7.98 -17.63 -0.07
C ARG A 215 9.02 -16.76 -0.79
N PHE A 216 8.59 -15.77 -1.58
CA PHE A 216 9.52 -14.84 -2.21
C PHE A 216 9.02 -13.41 -2.01
N GLY A 217 9.93 -12.45 -1.92
CA GLY A 217 9.59 -11.04 -1.82
C GLY A 217 10.04 -10.24 -3.04
N PHE A 218 10.48 -9.00 -2.84
CA PHE A 218 10.67 -8.06 -3.94
C PHE A 218 12.10 -7.52 -3.99
N VAL A 219 12.55 -7.17 -5.20
CA VAL A 219 13.73 -6.33 -5.40
C VAL A 219 13.23 -4.91 -5.62
N ALA A 220 13.54 -4.03 -4.67
CA ALA A 220 13.25 -2.61 -4.76
C ALA A 220 14.44 -1.89 -5.38
N ASN A 221 14.32 -1.57 -6.68
CA ASN A 221 15.29 -0.76 -7.37
C ASN A 221 15.02 0.72 -7.04
N VAL A 222 16.07 1.43 -6.62
CA VAL A 222 16.03 2.84 -6.23
C VAL A 222 17.21 3.59 -6.84
N PRO A 223 17.15 4.93 -7.00
CA PRO A 223 18.24 5.69 -7.57
C PRO A 223 19.49 5.66 -6.70
N VAL A 224 20.68 5.71 -7.31
CA VAL A 224 21.95 5.73 -6.58
C VAL A 224 22.01 6.90 -5.58
N GLY A 225 22.44 6.60 -4.35
CA GLY A 225 22.53 7.57 -3.25
C GLY A 225 21.24 7.76 -2.44
N SER A 226 20.14 7.10 -2.82
CA SER A 226 18.87 7.15 -2.09
C SER A 226 18.98 6.61 -0.66
N VAL A 227 19.74 5.55 -0.45
CA VAL A 227 19.90 4.93 0.89
C VAL A 227 20.65 5.87 1.83
N ALA A 228 21.76 6.46 1.38
CA ALA A 228 22.55 7.40 2.18
C ALA A 228 21.77 8.68 2.50
N ARG A 229 21.03 9.23 1.52
CA ARG A 229 20.14 10.39 1.74
C ARG A 229 19.01 10.04 2.72
N GLY A 230 18.42 8.86 2.57
CA GLY A 230 17.35 8.36 3.43
C GLY A 230 17.77 8.23 4.89
N GLU A 231 18.98 7.70 5.12
CA GLU A 231 19.55 7.60 6.46
C GLU A 231 19.66 8.97 7.15
N ALA A 232 20.17 9.97 6.42
CA ALA A 232 20.29 11.33 6.95
C ALA A 232 18.92 11.94 7.28
N LEU A 233 17.92 11.72 6.42
CA LEU A 233 16.55 12.21 6.62
C LEU A 233 15.86 11.53 7.80
N VAL A 234 16.02 10.21 7.97
CA VAL A 234 15.45 9.47 9.10
C VAL A 234 15.98 9.96 10.45
N LYS A 235 17.21 10.49 10.46
CA LYS A 235 17.83 11.15 11.63
C LYS A 235 17.43 12.62 11.81
N GLY A 236 16.51 13.14 10.98
CA GLY A 236 15.95 14.49 11.06
C GLY A 236 16.35 15.43 9.91
N GLY A 237 17.28 15.03 9.03
CA GLY A 237 17.63 15.80 7.83
C GLY A 237 17.99 17.26 8.10
N SER A 238 18.75 17.52 9.17
CA SER A 238 19.13 18.89 9.59
C SER A 238 17.93 19.84 9.76
N GLY A 239 16.79 19.33 10.22
CA GLY A 239 15.56 20.11 10.46
C GLY A 239 14.55 20.11 9.30
N GLN A 240 14.82 19.35 8.24
CA GLN A 240 13.83 19.06 7.19
C GLN A 240 12.67 18.21 7.72
N THR A 241 12.93 17.31 8.67
CA THR A 241 11.92 16.45 9.28
C THR A 241 12.25 16.20 10.75
N GLN A 242 11.37 15.52 11.47
CA GLN A 242 11.64 15.08 12.84
C GLN A 242 12.33 13.71 12.80
N PRO A 243 13.31 13.44 13.69
CA PRO A 243 13.94 12.13 13.75
C PRO A 243 12.90 11.03 13.98
N CYS A 244 12.81 10.06 13.08
CA CYS A 244 11.72 9.07 13.08
C CYS A 244 11.73 8.20 14.35
N ALA A 245 12.92 7.94 14.89
CA ALA A 245 13.13 7.14 16.09
C ALA A 245 12.48 7.73 17.35
N THR A 246 12.16 9.04 17.35
CA THR A 246 11.46 9.72 18.44
C THR A 246 10.10 9.08 18.73
N CYS A 247 9.41 8.62 17.68
CA CYS A 247 8.07 8.03 17.79
C CYS A 247 8.07 6.54 17.43
N HIS A 248 8.85 6.12 16.44
CA HIS A 248 8.88 4.73 15.96
C HIS A 248 9.83 3.82 16.75
N GLY A 249 10.39 4.31 17.86
CA GLY A 249 11.35 3.62 18.71
C GLY A 249 12.79 3.75 18.22
N PRO A 250 13.80 3.52 19.09
CA PRO A 250 15.22 3.74 18.79
C PRO A 250 15.70 2.95 17.57
N ASP A 251 15.20 1.72 17.41
CA ASP A 251 15.54 0.82 16.31
C ASP A 251 14.51 0.85 15.17
N LEU A 252 13.54 1.77 15.21
CA LEU A 252 12.45 1.91 14.22
C LEU A 252 11.54 0.67 14.12
N LYS A 253 11.58 -0.21 15.13
CA LYS A 253 10.78 -1.44 15.23
C LYS A 253 9.38 -1.23 15.82
N GLY A 254 8.97 0.02 16.02
CA GLY A 254 7.67 0.39 16.56
C GLY A 254 7.61 0.30 18.09
N ILE A 255 6.57 0.92 18.65
CA ILE A 255 6.26 0.91 20.08
C ILE A 255 4.76 1.05 20.25
N SER A 256 4.13 0.17 21.04
CA SER A 256 2.68 0.20 21.26
C SER A 256 1.91 0.23 19.93
N GLU A 257 1.06 1.23 19.68
CA GLU A 257 0.31 1.41 18.43
C GLU A 257 1.10 2.10 17.30
N VAL A 258 2.36 2.47 17.52
CA VAL A 258 3.23 3.04 16.49
C VAL A 258 3.86 1.89 15.70
N PRO A 259 3.61 1.81 14.38
CA PRO A 259 4.05 0.66 13.59
C PRO A 259 5.58 0.64 13.44
N HIS A 260 6.12 -0.55 13.23
CA HIS A 260 7.48 -0.70 12.75
C HIS A 260 7.63 -0.09 11.34
N LEU A 261 8.82 0.42 11.05
CA LEU A 261 9.20 0.95 9.74
C LEU A 261 10.24 0.08 9.03
N THR A 262 10.98 -0.73 9.78
CA THR A 262 12.06 -1.58 9.27
C THR A 262 11.55 -2.65 8.30
N GLY A 263 12.27 -2.85 7.19
CA GLY A 263 12.04 -3.95 6.24
C GLY A 263 10.75 -3.86 5.41
N ARG A 264 9.94 -2.82 5.61
CA ARG A 264 8.68 -2.60 4.88
C ARG A 264 8.94 -2.31 3.40
N SER A 265 7.93 -2.57 2.57
CA SER A 265 8.00 -2.22 1.14
C SER A 265 8.27 -0.71 1.00
N PRO A 266 9.34 -0.31 0.30
CA PRO A 266 9.64 1.10 0.07
C PRO A 266 8.55 1.80 -0.76
N MET A 267 7.88 1.09 -1.68
CA MET A 267 6.71 1.66 -2.36
C MET A 267 5.58 1.96 -1.38
N TYR A 268 5.30 1.05 -0.45
CA TYR A 268 4.28 1.27 0.57
C TYR A 268 4.63 2.46 1.46
N VAL A 269 5.87 2.52 1.99
CA VAL A 269 6.33 3.61 2.85
C VAL A 269 6.26 4.97 2.14
N PHE A 270 6.74 5.05 0.89
CA PHE A 270 6.62 6.26 0.08
C PHE A 270 5.17 6.73 -0.02
N ARG A 271 4.25 5.82 -0.39
CA ARG A 271 2.82 6.14 -0.49
C ARG A 271 2.25 6.60 0.84
N GLN A 272 2.64 5.99 1.96
CA GLN A 272 2.14 6.41 3.27
C GLN A 272 2.58 7.84 3.63
N LEU A 273 3.85 8.18 3.40
CA LEU A 273 4.35 9.52 3.65
C LEU A 273 3.64 10.54 2.75
N ASN A 274 3.50 10.22 1.46
CA ASN A 274 2.84 11.10 0.50
C ASN A 274 1.34 11.25 0.79
N ASP A 275 0.63 10.16 1.08
CA ASP A 275 -0.80 10.16 1.41
C ASP A 275 -1.10 10.98 2.67
N ILE A 276 -0.22 10.92 3.67
CA ILE A 276 -0.32 11.79 4.87
C ILE A 276 -0.12 13.24 4.45
N LYS A 277 0.95 13.54 3.69
CA LYS A 277 1.29 14.90 3.27
C LYS A 277 0.16 15.57 2.50
N ILE A 278 -0.53 14.84 1.63
CA ILE A 278 -1.62 15.38 0.81
C ILE A 278 -3.01 15.22 1.46
N GLY A 279 -3.09 14.63 2.66
CA GLY A 279 -4.33 14.48 3.42
C GLY A 279 -5.29 13.38 2.93
N THR A 280 -4.85 12.49 2.04
CA THR A 280 -5.60 11.26 1.69
C THR A 280 -5.50 10.20 2.78
N ARG A 281 -4.48 10.29 3.63
CA ARG A 281 -4.40 9.61 4.93
C ARG A 281 -4.47 10.65 6.04
N SER A 282 -5.52 10.56 6.87
CA SER A 282 -5.89 11.50 7.92
C SER A 282 -6.24 10.75 9.23
N GLY A 283 -6.85 11.44 10.19
CA GLY A 283 -7.16 10.89 11.52
C GLY A 283 -6.05 11.18 12.54
N ALA A 284 -6.33 10.91 13.81
CA ALA A 284 -5.51 11.38 14.94
C ALA A 284 -4.01 11.02 14.82
N ASN A 285 -3.69 9.80 14.38
CA ASN A 285 -2.29 9.37 14.25
C ASN A 285 -1.60 9.90 13.00
N ALA A 286 -2.35 10.12 11.91
CA ALA A 286 -1.80 10.76 10.72
C ALA A 286 -1.51 12.24 11.00
N GLU A 287 -2.29 12.88 11.87
CA GLU A 287 -2.07 14.27 12.31
C GLU A 287 -0.73 14.44 13.03
N LEU A 288 -0.34 13.47 13.87
CA LEU A 288 0.99 13.43 14.49
C LEU A 288 2.14 13.34 13.48
N MET A 289 1.90 12.77 12.29
CA MET A 289 2.88 12.66 11.21
C MET A 289 2.93 13.90 10.31
N GLN A 290 1.98 14.83 10.39
CA GLN A 290 1.95 16.02 9.53
C GLN A 290 3.23 16.87 9.62
N PRO A 291 3.76 17.19 10.83
CA PRO A 291 4.99 17.95 10.95
C PRO A 291 6.20 17.22 10.33
N VAL A 292 6.17 15.89 10.28
CA VAL A 292 7.23 15.04 9.73
C VAL A 292 7.27 15.15 8.20
N VAL A 293 6.11 15.15 7.54
CA VAL A 293 6.02 15.09 6.07
C VAL A 293 5.86 16.46 5.39
N ALA A 294 5.48 17.50 6.16
CA ALA A 294 5.13 18.82 5.63
C ALA A 294 6.20 19.39 4.67
N LYS A 295 7.49 19.25 5.02
CA LYS A 295 8.61 19.81 4.25
C LYS A 295 9.29 18.82 3.29
N LEU A 296 8.90 17.55 3.29
CA LEU A 296 9.56 16.52 2.48
C LEU A 296 9.17 16.63 0.99
N SER A 297 10.13 16.64 0.09
CA SER A 297 9.88 16.43 -1.34
C SER A 297 9.52 14.96 -1.63
N GLN A 298 9.03 14.66 -2.83
CA GLN A 298 8.84 13.27 -3.25
C GLN A 298 10.18 12.50 -3.25
N ASP A 299 11.28 13.13 -3.67
CA ASP A 299 12.61 12.53 -3.60
C ASP A 299 13.07 12.24 -2.16
N ASP A 300 12.72 13.11 -1.20
CA ASP A 300 13.01 12.87 0.22
C ASP A 300 12.21 11.68 0.75
N MET A 301 10.91 11.61 0.45
CA MET A 301 10.05 10.48 0.85
C MET A 301 10.53 9.17 0.21
N LEU A 302 11.01 9.22 -1.03
CA LEU A 302 11.61 8.09 -1.74
C LEU A 302 12.88 7.61 -1.02
N ALA A 303 13.79 8.53 -0.71
CA ALA A 303 15.04 8.22 -0.03
C ALA A 303 14.80 7.61 1.36
N ILE A 304 13.89 8.21 2.15
CA ILE A 304 13.47 7.67 3.45
C ILE A 304 12.96 6.23 3.30
N ALA A 305 12.07 5.99 2.33
CA ALA A 305 11.52 4.67 2.09
C ALA A 305 12.61 3.65 1.67
N ALA A 306 13.53 4.05 0.79
CA ALA A 306 14.66 3.24 0.35
C ALA A 306 15.54 2.81 1.54
N TYR A 307 15.91 3.73 2.43
CA TYR A 307 16.73 3.42 3.60
C TYR A 307 16.02 2.49 4.57
N LEU A 308 14.76 2.78 4.94
CA LEU A 308 13.99 1.96 5.89
C LEU A 308 13.83 0.52 5.43
N ALA A 309 13.71 0.29 4.12
CA ALA A 309 13.64 -1.03 3.51
C ALA A 309 14.97 -1.81 3.59
N THR A 310 16.12 -1.17 3.81
CA THR A 310 17.40 -1.86 4.03
C THR A 310 17.54 -2.38 5.47
N LEU A 311 16.77 -1.82 6.40
CA LEU A 311 16.84 -2.19 7.82
C LEU A 311 16.23 -3.58 8.05
N SER A 312 16.90 -4.36 8.88
CA SER A 312 16.42 -5.69 9.25
C SER A 312 15.07 -5.58 9.97
N PRO A 313 14.08 -6.44 9.62
CA PRO A 313 12.79 -6.47 10.29
C PRO A 313 12.91 -6.51 11.82
#